data_AF-A0A3D9ANP8-F1
#
_entry.id   AF-A0A3D9ANP8-F1
#
_cell.length_a   1.000
_cell.length_b   1.000
_cell.length_c   1.000
_cell.angle_alpha   90.00
_cell.angle_beta   90.00
_cell.angle_gamma   90.00
#
_symmetry.space_group_name_H-M   'P 1'
#
loop_
_entity.id
_entity.type
_entity.pdbx_description
1 polymer ?
#
loop_
_entity_poly.entity_id
_entity_poly.type
_entity_poly.pdbx_seq_one_letter_code
_entity_poly.pdbx_strand_id
1 'polypeptide(L)'
;MKTIKYISFILFPFLAVSQNVADKYVIDEDGIAGEKLDPSKTYDQNVNSNNIIYTQGKKFMFSYYYQNAKGERFLIKKGKDILQLEGYTVADWEFVDSLTQDKETIHTISLQVNLGNPFTNIPEYNQTSISYEYLLKNGEVFTMETTGAIENEMNVWIHPPRSSFFEILELNPFPYIKAPYKIGTKWNWKLQIGDHWSDKRWLEWKGEIENLYTYEIVDKKMITTRFGNLECFVIDAKANSRIGETKLRSYFNPLFGFIKLEYQNIDGSTTILELEKVE
;
A
#
# COMPACT_ATOMS: atom_id res chain seq x y z
N MET A 1 -17.97 51.19 45.42
CA MET A 1 -18.68 50.57 44.28
C MET A 1 -17.68 49.76 43.46
N LYS A 2 -17.75 48.44 43.49
CA LYS A 2 -16.87 47.54 42.71
C LYS A 2 -17.56 47.22 41.38
N THR A 3 -17.01 47.68 40.27
CA THR A 3 -17.44 47.32 38.92
C THR A 3 -16.85 45.97 38.54
N ILE A 4 -17.66 44.92 38.56
CA ILE A 4 -17.34 43.61 38.01
C ILE A 4 -17.49 43.72 36.49
N LYS A 5 -16.39 43.62 35.75
CA LYS A 5 -16.41 43.47 34.29
C LYS A 5 -16.72 42.01 33.95
N TYR A 6 -17.90 41.75 33.41
CA TYR A 6 -18.21 40.48 32.77
C TYR A 6 -17.47 40.40 31.44
N ILE A 7 -16.53 39.46 31.33
CA ILE A 7 -15.94 39.05 30.05
C ILE A 7 -16.85 37.96 29.50
N SER A 8 -17.62 38.27 28.46
CA SER A 8 -18.36 37.28 27.69
C SER A 8 -17.36 36.35 27.01
N PHE A 9 -17.26 35.11 27.51
CA PHE A 9 -16.65 34.01 26.76
C PHE A 9 -17.57 33.68 25.59
N ILE A 10 -17.20 34.15 24.39
CA ILE A 10 -17.79 33.67 23.15
C ILE A 10 -17.24 32.25 22.94
N LEU A 11 -18.04 31.25 23.30
CA LEU A 11 -17.87 29.86 22.86
C LEU A 11 -18.02 29.83 21.34
N PHE A 12 -16.89 29.76 20.62
CA PHE A 12 -16.91 29.39 19.21
C PHE A 12 -17.45 27.95 19.10
N PRO A 13 -18.50 27.71 18.31
CA PRO A 13 -18.98 26.36 18.09
C PRO A 13 -17.96 25.62 17.20
N PHE A 14 -17.20 24.70 17.79
CA PHE A 14 -16.50 23.64 17.04
C PHE A 14 -17.52 22.62 16.52
N LEU A 15 -18.42 23.03 15.63
CA LEU A 15 -19.43 22.18 15.01
C LEU A 15 -19.67 22.63 13.56
N ALA A 16 -18.66 22.50 12.70
CA ALA A 16 -18.85 22.69 11.25
C ALA A 16 -17.84 21.95 10.35
N VAL A 17 -17.00 21.05 10.88
CA VAL A 17 -16.05 20.27 10.05
C VAL A 17 -16.63 18.92 9.63
N SER A 18 -17.62 18.40 10.37
CA SER A 18 -18.14 17.05 10.16
C SER A 18 -19.10 16.90 8.98
N GLN A 19 -19.88 17.93 8.60
CA GLN A 19 -20.86 17.82 7.52
C GLN A 19 -20.19 17.89 6.13
N ASN A 20 -19.16 18.72 5.96
CA ASN A 20 -18.49 18.93 4.67
C ASN A 20 -17.67 17.73 4.17
N VAL A 21 -17.28 16.81 5.04
CA VAL A 21 -16.47 15.62 4.68
C VAL A 21 -17.38 14.52 4.13
N ALA A 22 -18.54 14.29 4.75
CA ALA A 22 -19.48 13.24 4.33
C ALA A 22 -20.04 13.47 2.92
N ASP A 23 -20.11 14.73 2.46
CA ASP A 23 -20.60 15.06 1.12
C ASP A 23 -19.56 14.81 0.01
N LYS A 24 -18.27 14.72 0.36
CA LYS A 24 -17.15 14.59 -0.60
C LYS A 24 -16.70 13.16 -0.85
N TYR A 25 -16.87 12.26 0.11
CA TYR A 25 -16.31 10.92 0.05
C TYR A 25 -17.39 9.84 0.10
N VAL A 26 -17.16 8.76 -0.63
CA VAL A 26 -17.86 7.48 -0.45
C VAL A 26 -16.97 6.61 0.42
N ILE A 27 -17.49 6.21 1.57
CA ILE A 27 -16.84 5.20 2.40
C ILE A 27 -17.32 3.86 1.87
N ASP A 28 -16.40 3.04 1.37
CA ASP A 28 -16.73 1.68 0.96
C ASP A 28 -17.20 0.84 2.15
N GLU A 29 -17.75 -0.35 1.89
CA GLU A 29 -18.25 -1.24 2.95
C GLU A 29 -17.17 -1.61 3.97
N ASP A 30 -15.91 -1.38 3.63
CA ASP A 30 -14.75 -1.83 4.35
C ASP A 30 -14.03 -0.67 5.07
N GLY A 31 -14.45 0.58 4.87
CA GLY A 31 -14.03 1.74 5.65
C GLY A 31 -12.95 2.62 5.01
N ILE A 32 -12.58 2.39 3.74
CA ILE A 32 -11.74 3.30 2.95
C ILE A 32 -12.62 4.40 2.37
N ALA A 33 -12.21 5.65 2.56
CA ALA A 33 -12.89 6.80 1.98
C ALA A 33 -12.27 7.12 0.62
N GLY A 34 -13.01 6.83 -0.45
CA GLY A 34 -12.70 7.26 -1.82
C GLY A 34 -13.51 8.50 -2.20
N GLU A 35 -13.10 9.20 -3.25
CA GLU A 35 -13.82 10.38 -3.74
C GLU A 35 -15.19 9.99 -4.30
N LYS A 36 -16.20 10.82 -4.01
CA LYS A 36 -17.47 10.75 -4.71
C LYS A 36 -17.28 11.33 -6.11
N LEU A 37 -17.47 10.49 -7.13
CA LEU A 37 -17.27 10.89 -8.53
C LEU A 37 -18.28 11.98 -8.94
N ASP A 38 -17.75 13.04 -9.55
CA ASP A 38 -18.50 14.12 -10.20
C ASP A 38 -18.47 13.89 -11.72
N PRO A 39 -19.61 13.57 -12.36
CA PRO A 39 -19.67 13.32 -13.80
C PRO A 39 -19.26 14.50 -14.68
N SER A 40 -19.18 15.72 -14.12
CA SER A 40 -18.73 16.91 -14.85
C SER A 40 -17.20 17.04 -14.91
N LYS A 41 -16.48 16.25 -14.11
CA LYS A 41 -15.02 16.24 -14.04
C LYS A 41 -14.42 15.10 -14.85
N THR A 42 -13.19 15.28 -15.30
CA THR A 42 -12.40 14.17 -15.84
C THR A 42 -12.10 13.14 -14.74
N TYR A 43 -11.69 11.94 -15.15
CA TYR A 43 -11.24 10.91 -14.22
C TYR A 43 -10.20 11.43 -13.22
N ASP A 44 -9.11 12.01 -13.72
CA ASP A 44 -8.02 12.49 -12.87
C ASP A 44 -8.43 13.65 -11.97
N GLN A 45 -9.35 14.50 -12.42
CA GLN A 45 -9.91 15.57 -11.58
C GLN A 45 -10.74 15.02 -10.43
N ASN A 46 -11.35 13.85 -10.59
CA ASN A 46 -12.10 13.18 -9.53
C ASN A 46 -11.18 12.56 -8.49
N VAL A 47 -10.15 11.82 -8.91
CA VAL A 47 -9.39 10.92 -8.00
C VAL A 47 -7.99 11.40 -7.63
N ASN A 48 -7.45 12.44 -8.29
CA ASN A 48 -6.07 12.91 -8.05
C ASN A 48 -5.97 14.35 -7.52
N SER A 49 -7.08 15.10 -7.47
CA SER A 49 -7.06 16.55 -7.25
C SER A 49 -6.60 16.98 -5.84
N ASN A 50 -6.70 16.06 -4.89
CA ASN A 50 -6.36 16.20 -3.46
C ASN A 50 -5.12 15.38 -3.07
N ASN A 51 -4.47 14.69 -4.01
CA ASN A 51 -3.22 13.98 -3.75
C ASN A 51 -2.07 14.96 -3.50
N ILE A 52 -1.26 14.68 -2.49
CA ILE A 52 -0.05 15.44 -2.14
C ILE A 52 1.20 14.58 -2.36
N ILE A 53 1.11 13.30 -1.99
CA ILE A 53 2.18 12.31 -2.05
C ILE A 53 2.18 11.69 -3.44
N TYR A 54 1.13 10.97 -3.82
CA TYR A 54 1.00 10.20 -5.05
C TYR A 54 0.42 11.06 -6.18
N THR A 55 1.18 12.06 -6.59
CA THR A 55 0.83 12.95 -7.70
C THR A 55 1.37 12.43 -9.03
N GLN A 56 0.69 12.77 -10.13
CA GLN A 56 1.05 12.37 -11.49
C GLN A 56 2.56 12.47 -11.77
N GLY A 57 3.12 11.43 -12.38
CA GLY A 57 4.50 11.41 -12.87
C GLY A 57 5.55 11.14 -11.79
N LYS A 58 5.19 11.18 -10.50
CA LYS A 58 6.10 10.78 -9.43
C LYS A 58 6.40 9.29 -9.51
N LYS A 59 7.65 8.94 -9.23
CA LYS A 59 8.14 7.56 -9.17
C LYS A 59 8.77 7.30 -7.79
N PHE A 60 8.39 6.21 -7.15
CA PHE A 60 8.86 5.80 -5.82
C PHE A 60 9.62 4.48 -5.96
N MET A 61 10.91 4.51 -5.66
CA MET A 61 11.81 3.38 -5.85
C MET A 61 12.06 2.70 -4.52
N PHE A 62 11.64 1.45 -4.40
CA PHE A 62 11.82 0.63 -3.20
C PHE A 62 12.92 -0.40 -3.40
N SER A 63 13.78 -0.56 -2.40
CA SER A 63 14.52 -1.82 -2.22
C SER A 63 13.63 -2.81 -1.49
N TYR A 64 13.99 -4.08 -1.56
CA TYR A 64 13.31 -5.10 -0.78
C TYR A 64 14.24 -6.25 -0.39
N TYR A 65 13.80 -7.06 0.56
CA TYR A 65 14.28 -8.42 0.72
C TYR A 65 13.22 -9.31 1.34
N TYR A 66 13.30 -10.59 1.04
CA TYR A 66 12.59 -11.66 1.74
C TYR A 66 13.52 -12.24 2.80
N GLN A 67 12.97 -12.59 3.96
CA GLN A 67 13.67 -13.31 5.02
C GLN A 67 12.86 -14.53 5.44
N ASN A 68 13.46 -15.71 5.33
CA ASN A 68 12.80 -16.95 5.73
C ASN A 68 12.75 -17.09 7.26
N ALA A 69 12.09 -18.16 7.74
CA ALA A 69 11.97 -18.45 9.17
C ALA A 69 13.32 -18.70 9.90
N LYS A 70 14.41 -18.96 9.16
CA LYS A 70 15.76 -19.13 9.71
C LYS A 70 16.54 -17.81 9.79
N GLY A 71 15.99 -16.72 9.27
CA GLY A 71 16.67 -15.41 9.20
C GLY A 71 17.55 -15.23 7.96
N GLU A 72 17.56 -16.19 7.04
CA GLU A 72 18.32 -16.09 5.78
C GLU A 72 17.60 -15.13 4.83
N ARG A 73 18.37 -14.28 4.15
CA ARG A 73 17.84 -13.21 3.29
C ARG A 73 17.99 -13.53 1.82
N PHE A 74 16.91 -13.33 1.08
CA PHE A 74 16.83 -13.60 -0.34
C PHE A 74 16.23 -12.44 -1.11
N LEU A 75 16.53 -12.41 -2.40
CA LEU A 75 15.80 -11.70 -3.42
C LEU A 75 15.17 -12.73 -4.36
N ILE A 76 14.41 -12.27 -5.35
CA ILE A 76 14.01 -13.10 -6.48
C ILE A 76 14.77 -12.71 -7.74
N LYS A 77 14.97 -13.69 -8.61
CA LYS A 77 15.53 -13.49 -9.94
C LYS A 77 14.67 -14.17 -11.00
N LYS A 78 14.87 -13.78 -12.25
CA LYS A 78 14.20 -14.41 -13.40
C LYS A 78 14.48 -15.92 -13.38
N GLY A 79 13.40 -16.70 -13.36
CA GLY A 79 13.41 -18.15 -13.44
C GLY A 79 13.30 -18.64 -14.88
N LYS A 80 12.89 -19.90 -15.03
CA LYS A 80 12.71 -20.51 -16.34
C LYS A 80 11.49 -19.94 -17.05
N ASP A 81 11.60 -19.85 -18.36
CA ASP A 81 10.50 -19.55 -19.26
C ASP A 81 9.46 -20.69 -19.26
N ILE A 82 8.19 -20.34 -19.04
CA ILE A 82 7.03 -21.24 -19.02
C ILE A 82 6.14 -20.91 -20.22
N LEU A 83 5.88 -21.93 -21.06
CA LEU A 83 4.95 -21.82 -22.18
C LEU A 83 3.50 -21.86 -21.67
N GLN A 84 2.76 -20.80 -21.93
CA GLN A 84 1.33 -20.70 -21.64
C GLN A 84 0.50 -21.41 -22.71
N LEU A 85 -0.73 -21.78 -22.36
CA LEU A 85 -1.65 -22.52 -23.26
C LEU A 85 -1.94 -21.75 -24.56
N GLU A 86 -1.91 -20.42 -24.49
CA GLU A 86 -2.16 -19.51 -25.61
C GLU A 86 -0.90 -19.26 -26.46
N GLY A 87 0.21 -19.96 -26.19
CA GLY A 87 1.41 -19.97 -27.02
C GLY A 87 2.42 -18.85 -26.75
N TYR A 88 2.18 -18.00 -25.77
CA TYR A 88 3.17 -17.03 -25.28
C TYR A 88 3.95 -17.60 -24.09
N THR A 89 5.10 -17.00 -23.78
CA THR A 89 5.99 -17.45 -22.70
C THR A 89 6.00 -16.41 -21.59
N VAL A 90 5.91 -16.86 -20.34
CA VAL A 90 6.12 -16.04 -19.14
C VAL A 90 7.28 -16.61 -18.35
N ALA A 91 8.10 -15.76 -17.78
CA ALA A 91 9.18 -16.21 -16.92
C ALA A 91 8.65 -16.53 -15.51
N ASP A 92 9.01 -17.68 -14.96
CA ASP A 92 8.89 -17.94 -13.53
C ASP A 92 9.91 -17.10 -12.74
N TRP A 93 9.99 -17.32 -11.44
CA TRP A 93 10.97 -16.71 -10.56
C TRP A 93 11.56 -17.74 -9.59
N GLU A 94 12.78 -17.49 -9.14
CA GLU A 94 13.42 -18.29 -8.08
C GLU A 94 14.12 -17.40 -7.04
N PHE A 95 14.22 -17.91 -5.81
CA PHE A 95 14.97 -17.23 -4.76
C PHE A 95 16.48 -17.28 -5.04
N VAL A 96 17.15 -16.16 -4.78
CA VAL A 96 18.60 -16.04 -4.79
C VAL A 96 19.06 -15.46 -3.47
N ASP A 97 20.13 -16.01 -2.91
CA ASP A 97 20.73 -15.46 -1.69
C ASP A 97 21.10 -13.99 -1.92
N SER A 98 20.75 -13.14 -0.95
CA SER A 98 20.97 -11.70 -1.04
C SER A 98 22.45 -11.30 -1.21
N LEU A 99 23.39 -12.20 -0.94
CA LEU A 99 24.83 -12.00 -1.12
C LEU A 99 25.34 -12.50 -2.48
N THR A 100 24.58 -13.33 -3.21
CA THR A 100 25.01 -13.96 -4.47
C THR A 100 24.14 -13.54 -5.66
N GLN A 101 23.89 -12.24 -5.76
CA GLN A 101 23.03 -11.65 -6.79
C GLN A 101 23.71 -11.62 -8.17
N ASP A 102 22.93 -11.75 -9.24
CA ASP A 102 23.37 -11.67 -10.63
C ASP A 102 22.60 -10.59 -11.41
N LYS A 103 22.87 -10.45 -12.72
CA LYS A 103 22.22 -9.45 -13.57
C LYS A 103 20.71 -9.65 -13.73
N GLU A 104 20.21 -10.87 -13.48
CA GLU A 104 18.82 -11.27 -13.62
C GLU A 104 18.07 -11.22 -12.28
N THR A 105 18.74 -10.77 -11.22
CA THR A 105 18.15 -10.52 -9.92
C THR A 105 17.32 -9.24 -9.93
N ILE A 106 16.10 -9.31 -9.41
CA ILE A 106 15.22 -8.15 -9.25
C ILE A 106 15.66 -7.42 -7.99
N HIS A 107 16.11 -6.18 -8.11
CA HIS A 107 16.63 -5.40 -6.97
C HIS A 107 15.72 -4.27 -6.51
N THR A 108 14.83 -3.80 -7.38
CA THR A 108 13.99 -2.62 -7.11
C THR A 108 12.58 -2.85 -7.58
N ILE A 109 11.65 -2.42 -6.75
CA ILE A 109 10.24 -2.29 -7.08
C ILE A 109 9.97 -0.80 -7.23
N SER A 110 9.49 -0.40 -8.40
CA SER A 110 9.20 0.98 -8.71
C SER A 110 7.70 1.19 -8.76
N LEU A 111 7.15 2.07 -7.91
CA LEU A 111 5.77 2.54 -8.01
C LEU A 111 5.73 3.84 -8.82
N GLN A 112 4.97 3.86 -9.93
CA GLN A 112 4.74 5.04 -10.74
C GLN A 112 3.27 5.47 -10.69
N VAL A 113 3.02 6.78 -10.58
CA VAL A 113 1.66 7.35 -10.63
C VAL A 113 1.29 7.72 -12.07
N ASN A 114 0.21 7.14 -12.57
CA ASN A 114 -0.26 7.29 -13.94
C ASN A 114 -1.47 8.22 -14.05
N LEU A 115 -1.79 8.62 -15.29
CA LEU A 115 -3.04 9.30 -15.62
C LEU A 115 -4.10 8.32 -16.12
N GLY A 116 -5.35 8.72 -15.93
CA GLY A 116 -6.52 8.07 -16.50
C GLY A 116 -6.93 6.80 -15.76
N ASN A 117 -8.09 6.28 -16.16
CA ASN A 117 -8.63 5.02 -15.64
C ASN A 117 -7.83 3.84 -16.23
N PRO A 118 -7.09 3.07 -15.42
CA PRO A 118 -6.35 1.91 -15.90
C PRO A 118 -7.28 0.75 -16.32
N PHE A 119 -8.52 0.76 -15.83
CA PHE A 119 -9.55 -0.23 -16.11
C PHE A 119 -10.70 0.43 -16.85
N THR A 120 -10.48 0.79 -18.12
CA THR A 120 -11.47 1.50 -18.97
C THR A 120 -12.82 0.79 -19.08
N ASN A 121 -12.86 -0.52 -18.85
CA ASN A 121 -14.09 -1.32 -18.82
C ASN A 121 -14.86 -1.24 -17.49
N ILE A 122 -14.32 -0.53 -16.49
CA ILE A 122 -14.92 -0.30 -15.18
C ILE A 122 -15.06 1.23 -14.99
N PRO A 123 -16.14 1.84 -15.52
CA PRO A 123 -16.32 3.30 -15.46
C PRO A 123 -16.37 3.87 -14.05
N GLU A 124 -16.81 3.06 -13.08
CA GLU A 124 -16.94 3.41 -11.66
C GLU A 124 -15.63 3.25 -10.87
N TYR A 125 -14.54 2.84 -11.52
CA TYR A 125 -13.24 2.78 -10.87
C TYR A 125 -12.85 4.19 -10.39
N ASN A 126 -12.47 4.32 -9.12
CA ASN A 126 -12.38 5.61 -8.44
C ASN A 126 -11.07 5.76 -7.65
N GLN A 127 -9.97 5.22 -8.18
CA GLN A 127 -8.66 5.21 -7.50
C GLN A 127 -7.60 5.89 -8.37
N THR A 128 -6.62 6.55 -7.75
CA THR A 128 -5.41 6.98 -8.47
C THR A 128 -4.73 5.78 -9.11
N SER A 129 -4.49 5.84 -10.42
CA SER A 129 -3.80 4.78 -11.16
C SER A 129 -2.33 4.72 -10.76
N ILE A 130 -1.87 3.56 -10.32
CA ILE A 130 -0.44 3.30 -10.03
C ILE A 130 0.02 2.04 -10.77
N SER A 131 1.29 1.99 -11.14
CA SER A 131 1.93 0.79 -11.67
C SER A 131 3.16 0.40 -10.87
N TYR A 132 3.37 -0.89 -10.69
CA TYR A 132 4.64 -1.42 -10.19
C TYR A 132 5.46 -1.96 -11.35
N GLU A 133 6.72 -1.55 -11.44
CA GLU A 133 7.74 -2.16 -12.31
C GLU A 133 8.78 -2.88 -11.45
N TYR A 134 9.13 -4.11 -11.83
CA TYR A 134 10.08 -4.95 -11.12
C TYR A 134 11.40 -4.95 -11.87
N LEU A 135 12.37 -4.18 -11.38
CA LEU A 135 13.60 -3.89 -12.10
C LEU A 135 14.71 -4.87 -11.75
N LEU A 136 15.28 -5.45 -12.80
CA LEU A 136 16.50 -6.26 -12.75
C LEU A 136 17.72 -5.38 -12.46
N LYS A 137 18.82 -5.98 -11.95
CA LYS A 137 20.08 -5.25 -11.69
C LYS A 137 20.69 -4.61 -12.94
N ASN A 138 20.37 -5.13 -14.13
CA ASN A 138 20.79 -4.55 -15.40
C ASN A 138 19.92 -3.35 -15.84
N GLY A 139 18.87 -3.00 -15.09
CA GLY A 139 17.94 -1.92 -15.38
C GLY A 139 16.74 -2.31 -16.25
N GLU A 140 16.67 -3.54 -16.73
CA GLU A 140 15.53 -4.04 -17.51
C GLU A 140 14.32 -4.31 -16.60
N VAL A 141 13.12 -4.14 -17.17
CA VAL A 141 11.86 -4.49 -16.49
C VAL A 141 11.64 -6.00 -16.63
N PHE A 142 11.57 -6.70 -15.50
CA PHE A 142 11.24 -8.12 -15.46
C PHE A 142 9.74 -8.36 -15.70
N THR A 143 8.91 -7.67 -14.92
CA THR A 143 7.46 -7.70 -15.04
C THR A 143 6.89 -6.36 -14.56
N MET A 144 5.59 -6.16 -14.78
CA MET A 144 4.85 -5.00 -14.30
C MET A 144 3.40 -5.34 -14.00
N GLU A 145 2.77 -4.54 -13.15
CA GLU A 145 1.32 -4.57 -12.92
C GLU A 145 0.77 -3.15 -12.79
N THR A 146 -0.53 -3.00 -13.00
CA THR A 146 -1.25 -1.75 -12.79
C THR A 146 -2.39 -1.98 -11.82
N THR A 147 -2.54 -1.06 -10.87
CA THR A 147 -3.46 -1.13 -9.75
C THR A 147 -3.81 0.27 -9.25
N GLY A 148 -4.28 0.42 -8.01
CA GLY A 148 -4.76 1.69 -7.48
C GLY A 148 -4.21 2.11 -6.13
N ALA A 149 -4.32 3.42 -5.91
CA ALA A 149 -4.08 4.11 -4.65
C ALA A 149 -5.27 5.04 -4.34
N ILE A 150 -5.49 5.33 -3.07
CA ILE A 150 -6.43 6.35 -2.61
C ILE A 150 -5.67 7.25 -1.65
N GLU A 151 -5.64 8.54 -1.96
CA GLU A 151 -5.04 9.57 -1.11
C GLU A 151 -5.98 10.76 -1.01
N ASN A 152 -6.37 11.11 0.21
CA ASN A 152 -7.15 12.31 0.48
C ASN A 152 -7.03 12.75 1.95
N GLU A 153 -7.84 13.72 2.36
CA GLU A 153 -7.81 14.25 3.73
C GLU A 153 -8.23 13.21 4.79
N MET A 154 -8.86 12.10 4.38
CA MET A 154 -9.34 11.04 5.26
C MET A 154 -8.37 9.88 5.39
N ASN A 155 -7.66 9.53 4.32
CA ASN A 155 -6.73 8.40 4.33
C ASN A 155 -5.68 8.42 3.23
N VAL A 156 -4.63 7.63 3.45
CA VAL A 156 -3.74 7.15 2.40
C VAL A 156 -3.73 5.63 2.42
N TRP A 157 -4.04 5.04 1.27
CA TRP A 157 -4.08 3.60 1.05
C TRP A 157 -3.46 3.30 -0.32
N ILE A 158 -2.63 2.26 -0.41
CA ILE A 158 -2.09 1.78 -1.69
C ILE A 158 -2.24 0.26 -1.76
N HIS A 159 -2.55 -0.26 -2.95
CA HIS A 159 -2.39 -1.68 -3.20
C HIS A 159 -0.90 -2.06 -3.05
N PRO A 160 -0.56 -3.21 -2.42
CA PRO A 160 0.81 -3.71 -2.40
C PRO A 160 1.23 -4.18 -3.80
N PRO A 161 2.55 -4.32 -4.05
CA PRO A 161 3.04 -5.05 -5.22
C PRO A 161 2.63 -6.53 -5.11
N ARG A 162 2.17 -7.12 -6.23
CA ARG A 162 1.52 -8.44 -6.26
C ARG A 162 1.86 -9.28 -7.50
N SER A 163 2.96 -8.98 -8.18
CA SER A 163 3.43 -9.83 -9.28
C SER A 163 4.48 -10.82 -8.80
N SER A 164 4.46 -12.04 -9.36
CA SER A 164 5.49 -13.06 -9.07
C SER A 164 5.52 -13.42 -7.58
N PHE A 165 6.67 -13.38 -6.91
CA PHE A 165 6.75 -13.68 -5.47
C PHE A 165 5.85 -12.80 -4.61
N PHE A 166 5.59 -11.57 -5.05
CA PHE A 166 4.84 -10.60 -4.25
C PHE A 166 3.34 -10.88 -4.22
N GLU A 167 2.84 -11.85 -4.98
CA GLU A 167 1.46 -12.36 -4.90
C GLU A 167 1.07 -12.73 -3.46
N ILE A 168 2.03 -13.21 -2.66
CA ILE A 168 1.83 -13.50 -1.23
C ILE A 168 1.34 -12.30 -0.43
N LEU A 169 1.66 -11.06 -0.85
CA LEU A 169 1.30 -9.83 -0.16
C LEU A 169 -0.20 -9.48 -0.30
N GLU A 170 -0.94 -10.14 -1.19
CA GLU A 170 -2.41 -10.05 -1.21
C GLU A 170 -3.03 -10.54 0.11
N LEU A 171 -2.38 -11.52 0.76
CA LEU A 171 -2.82 -12.09 2.03
C LEU A 171 -2.47 -11.21 3.23
N ASN A 172 -1.67 -10.17 3.04
CA ASN A 172 -1.24 -9.25 4.09
C ASN A 172 -2.19 -8.05 4.23
N PRO A 173 -2.22 -7.37 5.38
CA PRO A 173 -2.83 -6.05 5.45
C PRO A 173 -2.14 -5.11 4.47
N PHE A 174 -2.93 -4.33 3.73
CA PHE A 174 -2.36 -3.37 2.77
C PHE A 174 -1.83 -2.13 3.50
N PRO A 175 -0.85 -1.40 2.91
CA PRO A 175 -0.40 -0.13 3.44
C PRO A 175 -1.55 0.87 3.49
N TYR A 176 -1.96 1.20 4.72
CA TYR A 176 -3.12 2.03 5.00
C TYR A 176 -2.85 2.86 6.26
N ILE A 177 -3.13 4.16 6.20
CA ILE A 177 -3.22 5.06 7.35
C ILE A 177 -4.49 5.92 7.24
N LYS A 178 -5.20 6.10 8.36
CA LYS A 178 -6.43 6.90 8.42
C LYS A 178 -6.30 8.11 9.33
N ALA A 179 -6.86 9.24 8.91
CA ALA A 179 -6.95 10.44 9.72
C ALA A 179 -7.93 10.23 10.91
N PRO A 180 -7.68 10.87 12.06
CA PRO A 180 -6.55 11.76 12.35
C PRO A 180 -5.26 10.97 12.59
N TYR A 181 -4.12 11.48 12.09
CA TYR A 181 -2.79 10.90 12.32
C TYR A 181 -2.32 11.16 13.74
N LYS A 182 -2.86 10.37 14.68
CA LYS A 182 -2.60 10.44 16.11
C LYS A 182 -2.38 9.02 16.63
N ILE A 183 -1.44 8.89 17.56
CA ILE A 183 -1.19 7.61 18.25
C ILE A 183 -2.48 7.18 18.95
N GLY A 184 -2.84 5.90 18.81
CA GLY A 184 -4.06 5.29 19.31
C GLY A 184 -5.26 5.38 18.35
N THR A 185 -5.15 6.03 17.19
CA THR A 185 -6.17 5.96 16.13
C THR A 185 -6.25 4.53 15.61
N LYS A 186 -7.45 3.94 15.60
CA LYS A 186 -7.72 2.56 15.16
C LYS A 186 -8.82 2.52 14.10
N TRP A 187 -8.70 1.58 13.18
CA TRP A 187 -9.73 1.28 12.19
C TRP A 187 -9.65 -0.18 11.78
N ASN A 188 -10.72 -0.66 11.14
CA ASN A 188 -10.80 -1.99 10.57
C ASN A 188 -10.98 -1.88 9.07
N TRP A 189 -10.65 -2.96 8.37
CA TRP A 189 -10.90 -3.14 6.94
C TRP A 189 -11.12 -4.64 6.71
N LYS A 190 -11.68 -5.03 5.58
CA LYS A 190 -11.78 -6.43 5.18
C LYS A 190 -11.57 -6.58 3.69
N LEU A 191 -11.17 -7.76 3.26
CA LEU A 191 -10.99 -8.08 1.85
C LEU A 191 -11.37 -9.54 1.60
N GLN A 192 -12.15 -9.78 0.55
CA GLN A 192 -12.38 -11.12 0.02
C GLN A 192 -11.26 -11.49 -0.95
N ILE A 193 -10.67 -12.67 -0.76
CA ILE A 193 -9.54 -13.15 -1.55
C ILE A 193 -9.87 -14.54 -2.08
N GLY A 194 -9.77 -14.71 -3.40
CA GLY A 194 -9.99 -15.99 -4.07
C GLY A 194 -8.77 -16.90 -4.03
N ASP A 195 -8.97 -18.20 -4.24
CA ASP A 195 -7.90 -19.21 -4.29
C ASP A 195 -7.01 -19.14 -5.53
N HIS A 196 -7.19 -18.15 -6.41
CA HIS A 196 -6.22 -17.86 -7.47
C HIS A 196 -4.91 -17.25 -6.94
N TRP A 197 -4.90 -16.73 -5.70
CA TRP A 197 -3.69 -16.30 -4.98
C TRP A 197 -3.00 -17.44 -4.21
N SER A 198 -3.52 -18.67 -4.32
CA SER A 198 -2.97 -19.86 -3.70
C SER A 198 -1.73 -20.34 -4.44
N ASP A 199 -0.64 -20.58 -3.72
CA ASP A 199 0.59 -21.13 -4.29
C ASP A 199 1.28 -22.07 -3.30
N LYS A 200 1.72 -23.23 -3.80
CA LYS A 200 2.47 -24.24 -3.05
C LYS A 200 3.74 -23.73 -2.39
N ARG A 201 4.29 -22.60 -2.85
CA ARG A 201 5.50 -21.96 -2.31
C ARG A 201 5.24 -21.29 -0.96
N TRP A 202 4.02 -20.83 -0.69
CA TRP A 202 3.65 -20.22 0.60
C TRP A 202 2.52 -20.95 1.31
N LEU A 203 1.37 -21.10 0.66
CA LEU A 203 0.21 -21.79 1.21
C LEU A 203 -0.81 -22.11 0.12
N GLU A 204 -1.28 -23.36 0.09
CA GLU A 204 -2.40 -23.75 -0.77
C GLU A 204 -3.74 -23.75 -0.02
N TRP A 205 -4.79 -23.21 -0.64
CA TRP A 205 -6.16 -23.34 -0.16
C TRP A 205 -7.15 -23.44 -1.33
N LYS A 206 -8.43 -23.62 -1.00
CA LYS A 206 -9.53 -23.68 -1.97
C LYS A 206 -10.67 -22.77 -1.58
N GLY A 207 -11.32 -22.17 -2.59
CA GLY A 207 -12.41 -21.22 -2.44
C GLY A 207 -11.99 -19.88 -1.83
N GLU A 208 -12.98 -19.02 -1.61
CA GLU A 208 -12.76 -17.68 -1.06
C GLU A 208 -12.40 -17.72 0.43
N ILE A 209 -11.64 -16.71 0.85
CA ILE A 209 -11.41 -16.35 2.25
C ILE A 209 -11.82 -14.89 2.45
N GLU A 210 -12.25 -14.57 3.66
CA GLU A 210 -12.40 -13.19 4.10
C GLU A 210 -11.25 -12.88 5.06
N ASN A 211 -10.42 -11.91 4.70
CA ASN A 211 -9.40 -11.37 5.57
C ASN A 211 -9.98 -10.21 6.37
N LEU A 212 -9.95 -10.33 7.70
CA LEU A 212 -10.37 -9.28 8.62
C LEU A 212 -9.14 -8.53 9.12
N TYR A 213 -9.04 -7.26 8.77
CA TYR A 213 -7.92 -6.40 9.12
C TYR A 213 -8.22 -5.49 10.31
N THR A 214 -7.24 -5.34 11.18
CA THR A 214 -7.23 -4.35 12.26
C THR A 214 -5.97 -3.51 12.14
N TYR A 215 -6.11 -2.20 12.33
CA TYR A 215 -5.01 -1.23 12.22
C TYR A 215 -4.96 -0.31 13.44
N GLU A 216 -3.76 0.12 13.81
CA GLU A 216 -3.53 1.11 14.85
C GLU A 216 -2.28 1.95 14.56
N ILE A 217 -2.38 3.27 14.69
CA ILE A 217 -1.18 4.13 14.78
C ILE A 217 -0.60 3.93 16.18
N VAL A 218 0.50 3.21 16.29
CA VAL A 218 1.09 2.80 17.57
C VAL A 218 2.18 3.73 18.07
N ASP A 219 2.82 4.47 17.16
CA ASP A 219 3.99 5.30 17.51
C ASP A 219 4.21 6.44 16.50
N LYS A 220 5.06 7.38 16.87
CA LYS A 220 5.59 8.43 16.01
C LYS A 220 7.07 8.63 16.33
N LYS A 221 7.96 8.28 15.39
CA LYS A 221 9.40 8.29 15.65
C LYS A 221 10.24 8.66 14.44
N MET A 222 11.47 9.09 14.70
CA MET A 222 12.47 9.36 13.67
C MET A 222 13.01 8.04 13.09
N ILE A 223 12.96 7.91 11.77
CA ILE A 223 13.53 6.80 11.01
C ILE A 223 14.69 7.34 10.17
N THR A 224 15.85 6.71 10.26
CA THR A 224 16.98 7.02 9.38
C THR A 224 16.73 6.39 8.02
N THR A 225 16.80 7.21 6.97
CA THR A 225 16.55 6.83 5.58
C THR A 225 17.62 7.42 4.68
N ARG A 226 17.59 7.11 3.38
CA ARG A 226 18.45 7.78 2.39
C ARG A 226 18.17 9.27 2.22
N PHE A 227 16.99 9.73 2.60
CA PHE A 227 16.60 11.15 2.60
C PHE A 227 17.02 11.88 3.88
N GLY A 228 17.74 11.21 4.78
CA GLY A 228 18.03 11.68 6.13
C GLY A 228 17.04 11.12 7.16
N ASN A 229 16.95 11.76 8.32
CA ASN A 229 16.05 11.33 9.37
C ASN A 229 14.64 11.89 9.10
N LEU A 230 13.67 11.01 8.94
CA LEU A 230 12.27 11.37 8.71
C LEU A 230 11.41 11.00 9.91
N GLU A 231 10.62 11.94 10.40
CA GLU A 231 9.59 11.64 11.39
C GLU A 231 8.47 10.84 10.71
N CYS A 232 8.20 9.63 11.20
CA CYS A 232 7.21 8.72 10.63
C CYS A 232 6.19 8.32 11.69
N PHE A 233 4.93 8.22 11.27
CA PHE A 233 3.92 7.46 12.00
C PHE A 233 4.16 5.98 11.80
N VAL A 234 4.07 5.20 12.87
CA VAL A 234 4.18 3.74 12.80
C VAL A 234 2.78 3.16 12.95
N ILE A 235 2.39 2.31 12.01
CA ILE A 235 1.09 1.66 11.99
C ILE A 235 1.31 0.16 12.09
N ASP A 236 0.68 -0.45 13.09
CA ASP A 236 0.60 -1.91 13.20
C ASP A 236 -0.72 -2.37 12.62
N ALA A 237 -0.64 -3.37 11.75
CA ALA A 237 -1.78 -4.00 11.11
C ALA A 237 -1.71 -5.51 11.23
N LYS A 238 -2.87 -6.15 11.37
CA LYS A 238 -3.02 -7.61 11.40
C LYS A 238 -4.19 -8.04 10.53
N ALA A 239 -4.02 -9.14 9.81
CA ALA A 239 -5.09 -9.83 9.10
C ALA A 239 -5.36 -11.17 9.75
N ASN A 240 -6.62 -11.53 9.91
CA ASN A 240 -7.03 -12.87 10.31
C ASN A 240 -8.02 -13.44 9.32
N SER A 241 -7.84 -14.71 8.96
CA SER A 241 -8.81 -15.49 8.18
C SER A 241 -8.75 -16.96 8.58
N ARG A 242 -9.56 -17.80 7.92
CA ARG A 242 -9.58 -19.24 8.19
C ARG A 242 -8.27 -19.97 7.83
N ILE A 243 -7.38 -19.32 7.07
CA ILE A 243 -6.10 -19.92 6.64
C ILE A 243 -4.90 -19.47 7.50
N GLY A 244 -5.06 -18.45 8.35
CA GLY A 244 -4.02 -18.02 9.28
C GLY A 244 -4.05 -16.52 9.57
N GLU A 245 -2.95 -16.05 10.19
CA GLU A 245 -2.72 -14.65 10.52
C GLU A 245 -1.52 -14.11 9.73
N THR A 246 -1.64 -12.89 9.23
CA THR A 246 -0.53 -12.12 8.65
C THR A 246 -0.45 -10.74 9.30
N LYS A 247 0.70 -10.07 9.19
CA LYS A 247 0.88 -8.72 9.77
C LYS A 247 1.58 -7.78 8.80
N LEU A 248 1.39 -6.49 9.02
CA LEU A 248 2.19 -5.43 8.42
C LEU A 248 2.50 -4.39 9.50
N ARG A 249 3.77 -4.02 9.64
CA ARG A 249 4.16 -2.76 10.27
C ARG A 249 4.59 -1.77 9.20
N SER A 250 3.89 -0.65 9.07
CA SER A 250 4.20 0.39 8.09
C SER A 250 4.70 1.67 8.76
N TYR A 251 5.58 2.38 8.05
CA TYR A 251 6.18 3.63 8.49
C TYR A 251 5.79 4.70 7.48
N PHE A 252 4.95 5.64 7.89
CA PHE A 252 4.35 6.63 7.01
C PHE A 252 4.87 8.04 7.33
N ASN A 253 5.34 8.74 6.29
CA ASN A 253 5.71 10.15 6.36
C ASN A 253 4.73 10.97 5.50
N PRO A 254 4.14 12.07 6.02
CA PRO A 254 3.16 12.87 5.27
C PRO A 254 3.66 13.53 3.98
N LEU A 255 4.98 13.58 3.73
CA LEU A 255 5.55 14.17 2.51
C LEU A 255 5.95 13.11 1.48
N PHE A 256 6.35 11.92 1.95
CA PHE A 256 6.94 10.86 1.12
C PHE A 256 6.10 9.58 1.04
N GLY A 257 5.00 9.49 1.79
CA GLY A 257 4.17 8.30 1.85
C GLY A 257 4.77 7.20 2.73
N PHE A 258 4.55 5.96 2.33
CA PHE A 258 5.10 4.80 3.04
C PHE A 258 6.61 4.68 2.81
N ILE A 259 7.38 4.95 3.86
CA ILE A 259 8.85 4.90 3.88
C ILE A 259 9.35 3.46 3.99
N LYS A 260 8.67 2.65 4.79
CA LYS A 260 9.06 1.26 5.05
C LYS A 260 7.84 0.40 5.33
N LEU A 261 7.85 -0.83 4.84
CA LEU A 261 6.81 -1.83 5.02
C LEU A 261 7.46 -3.12 5.50
N GLU A 262 7.03 -3.62 6.66
CA GLU A 262 7.55 -4.84 7.29
C GLU A 262 6.42 -5.87 7.38
N TYR A 263 6.33 -6.75 6.38
CA TYR A 263 5.31 -7.78 6.29
C TYR A 263 5.71 -9.05 7.04
N GLN A 264 4.81 -9.60 7.85
CA GLN A 264 4.87 -10.99 8.31
C GLN A 264 3.90 -11.81 7.47
N ASN A 265 4.42 -12.70 6.63
CA ASN A 265 3.66 -13.44 5.63
C ASN A 265 3.01 -14.69 6.22
N ILE A 266 2.10 -15.30 5.46
CA ILE A 266 1.30 -16.46 5.88
C ILE A 266 2.13 -17.72 6.18
N ASP A 267 3.27 -17.87 5.51
CA ASP A 267 4.23 -18.97 5.68
C ASP A 267 5.21 -18.72 6.86
N GLY A 268 5.02 -17.63 7.61
CA GLY A 268 5.88 -17.22 8.72
C GLY A 268 7.16 -16.48 8.30
N SER A 269 7.37 -16.27 7.01
CA SER A 269 8.48 -15.45 6.50
C SER A 269 8.21 -13.95 6.68
N THR A 270 9.21 -13.13 6.33
CA THR A 270 9.11 -11.68 6.38
C THR A 270 9.50 -11.08 5.03
N THR A 271 8.72 -10.11 4.54
CA THR A 271 9.08 -9.30 3.37
C THR A 271 9.24 -7.85 3.82
N ILE A 272 10.39 -7.24 3.52
CA ILE A 272 10.67 -5.84 3.85
C ILE A 272 10.78 -5.05 2.55
N LEU A 273 10.07 -3.92 2.46
CA LEU A 273 10.25 -2.91 1.41
C LEU A 273 10.67 -1.59 2.07
N GLU A 274 11.65 -0.90 1.49
CA GLU A 274 12.14 0.39 2.00
C GLU A 274 12.32 1.39 0.86
N LEU A 275 11.81 2.60 1.04
CA LEU A 275 11.86 3.66 0.04
C LEU A 275 13.28 4.22 -0.06
N GLU A 276 13.87 4.12 -1.24
CA GLU A 276 15.25 4.53 -1.51
C GLU A 276 15.33 5.87 -2.24
N LYS A 277 14.35 6.15 -3.09
CA LYS A 277 14.34 7.34 -3.96
C LYS A 277 12.91 7.73 -4.34
N VAL A 278 12.68 9.04 -4.48
CA VAL A 278 11.50 9.61 -5.16
C VAL A 278 12.00 10.48 -6.31
N GLU A 279 11.38 10.33 -7.47
CA GLU A 279 11.64 11.11 -8.70
C GLU A 279 10.41 11.91 -9.10
#